data_AF-A0A2V5UBG1-F1
#
_entry.id   AF-A0A2V5UBG1-F1
#
_cell.length_a   1.000
_cell.length_b   1.000
_cell.length_c   1.000
_cell.angle_alpha   90.00
_cell.angle_beta   90.00
_cell.angle_gamma   90.00
#
_symmetry.space_group_name_H-M   'P 1'
#
loop_
_entity.id
_entity.type
_entity.pdbx_description
1 polymer ?
#
loop_
_entity_poly.entity_id
_entity_poly.type
_entity_poly.pdbx_seq_one_letter_code
_entity_poly.pdbx_strand_id
1 'polypeptide(L)'
;MTKKLSYHLKGVLLGACNCDWGCPCNFEVAPSYGFCEGGYVWHVQKGRCDGVSLAGLIFGWFGHAPGPIHLGNITSLLCVDESPSDSVRHEKR
;
A
#
# COMPACT_ATOMS: atom_id res chain seq x y z
N MET A 1 8.06 11.97 24.56
CA MET A 1 7.94 10.51 24.45
C MET A 1 6.87 10.19 23.43
N THR A 2 7.20 9.60 22.29
CA THR A 2 6.25 9.32 21.20
C THR A 2 5.44 8.07 21.56
N LYS A 3 4.11 8.19 21.66
CA LYS A 3 3.22 7.06 21.94
C LYS A 3 3.36 6.03 20.82
N LYS A 4 3.64 4.77 21.17
CA LYS A 4 3.65 3.67 20.20
C LYS A 4 2.21 3.32 19.84
N LEU A 5 1.82 3.59 18.59
CA LEU A 5 0.52 3.23 18.04
C LEU A 5 0.43 1.70 17.88
N SER A 6 -0.61 1.09 18.44
CA SER A 6 -0.93 -0.32 18.20
C SER A 6 -1.85 -0.42 16.98
N TYR A 7 -1.46 -1.24 16.02
CA TYR A 7 -2.25 -1.49 14.81
C TYR A 7 -2.25 -2.97 14.43
N HIS A 8 -3.32 -3.40 13.77
CA HIS A 8 -3.42 -4.70 13.13
C HIS A 8 -4.34 -4.58 11.91
N LEU A 9 -3.92 -5.15 10.78
CA LEU A 9 -4.67 -5.18 9.52
C LEU A 9 -4.70 -6.60 8.98
N LYS A 10 -5.87 -7.06 8.56
CA LYS A 10 -6.09 -8.29 7.79
C LYS A 10 -6.97 -7.96 6.60
N GLY A 11 -6.57 -8.37 5.42
CA GLY A 11 -7.28 -8.07 4.19
C GLY A 11 -6.51 -8.52 2.96
N VAL A 12 -6.80 -7.85 1.84
CA VAL A 12 -6.14 -8.09 0.56
C VAL A 12 -5.21 -6.92 0.26
N LEU A 13 -4.00 -7.26 -0.17
CA LEU A 13 -3.01 -6.31 -0.67
C LEU A 13 -2.78 -6.61 -2.16
N LEU A 14 -3.08 -5.65 -3.01
CA LEU A 14 -2.78 -5.72 -4.44
C LEU A 14 -1.56 -4.85 -4.71
N GLY A 15 -0.48 -5.46 -5.16
CA GLY A 15 0.75 -4.76 -5.55
C GLY A 15 0.87 -4.66 -7.06
N ALA A 16 1.35 -3.52 -7.54
CA ALA A 16 1.74 -3.31 -8.93
C ALA A 16 3.17 -2.74 -8.97
N CYS A 17 3.97 -3.20 -9.93
CA CYS A 17 5.34 -2.75 -10.12
C CYS A 17 5.64 -2.66 -11.61
N ASN A 18 6.47 -1.71 -12.00
CA ASN A 18 6.95 -1.56 -13.37
C ASN A 18 7.98 -2.63 -13.79
N CYS A 19 8.59 -3.37 -12.87
CA CYS A 19 9.67 -4.31 -13.22
C CYS A 19 9.14 -5.61 -13.86
N ASP A 20 10.00 -6.30 -14.62
CA ASP A 20 9.61 -7.46 -15.45
C ASP A 20 9.05 -8.65 -14.64
N TRP A 21 9.54 -8.84 -13.41
CA TRP A 21 9.24 -10.02 -12.58
C TRP A 21 8.88 -9.64 -11.14
N GLY A 22 7.80 -8.87 -10.99
CA GLY A 22 7.33 -8.41 -9.68
C GLY A 22 8.19 -7.26 -9.13
N CYS A 23 8.29 -7.11 -7.81
CA CYS A 23 9.05 -6.03 -7.19
C CYS A 23 10.40 -6.55 -6.66
N PRO A 24 11.49 -6.53 -7.46
CA PRO A 24 12.81 -6.99 -7.02
C PRO A 24 13.37 -6.16 -5.86
N CYS A 25 12.96 -4.90 -5.74
CA CYS A 25 13.35 -3.99 -4.68
C CYS A 25 12.97 -4.50 -3.27
N ASN A 26 11.98 -5.39 -3.15
CA ASN A 26 11.62 -6.05 -1.89
C ASN A 26 12.74 -6.96 -1.35
N PHE A 27 13.67 -7.35 -2.22
CA PHE A 27 14.85 -8.14 -1.92
C PHE A 27 16.13 -7.33 -2.14
N GLU A 28 16.02 -6.01 -2.08
CA GLU A 28 17.13 -5.06 -2.25
C GLU A 28 17.82 -5.10 -3.62
N VAL A 29 17.17 -5.71 -4.61
CA VAL A 29 17.67 -5.75 -6.00
C VAL A 29 17.21 -4.51 -6.76
N ALA A 30 18.05 -4.03 -7.70
CA ALA A 30 17.76 -2.87 -8.52
C ALA A 30 16.53 -3.08 -9.44
N PRO A 31 15.75 -2.02 -9.75
CA PRO A 31 14.62 -2.12 -10.66
C PRO A 31 15.06 -2.39 -12.10
N SER A 32 14.26 -3.14 -12.87
CA SER A 32 14.55 -3.54 -14.26
C SER A 32 14.95 -2.37 -15.16
N TYR A 33 14.29 -1.22 -15.01
CA TYR A 33 14.42 -0.08 -15.91
C TYR A 33 15.20 1.09 -15.30
N GLY A 34 15.91 0.86 -14.19
CA GLY A 34 16.72 1.88 -13.52
C GLY A 34 15.93 2.85 -12.63
N PHE A 35 14.60 2.85 -12.68
CA PHE A 35 13.73 3.62 -11.79
C PHE A 35 12.59 2.75 -11.26
N CYS A 36 12.04 3.12 -10.10
CA CYS A 36 10.90 2.45 -9.50
C CYS A 36 9.62 3.24 -9.74
N GLU A 37 8.63 2.58 -10.34
CA GLU A 37 7.24 3.03 -10.34
C GLU A 37 6.36 1.86 -9.92
N GLY A 38 5.57 2.08 -8.89
CA GLY A 38 4.73 1.02 -8.35
C GLY A 38 3.89 1.50 -7.19
N GLY A 39 3.12 0.58 -6.64
CA GLY A 39 2.25 0.89 -5.54
C GLY A 39 1.53 -0.33 -4.99
N TYR A 40 0.79 -0.07 -3.93
CA TYR A 40 0.03 -1.04 -3.17
C TYR A 40 -1.35 -0.48 -2.92
N VAL A 41 -2.40 -1.26 -3.19
CA VAL A 41 -3.77 -0.97 -2.77
C VAL A 41 -4.17 -2.00 -1.71
N TRP A 42 -4.57 -1.50 -0.56
CA TRP A 42 -5.13 -2.28 0.54
C TRP A 42 -6.64 -2.23 0.49
N HIS A 43 -7.27 -3.39 0.63
CA HIS A 43 -8.65 -3.50 1.09
C HIS A 43 -8.64 -4.18 2.46
N VAL A 44 -8.90 -3.41 3.51
CA VAL A 44 -8.87 -3.88 4.90
C VAL A 44 -10.19 -4.58 5.23
N GLN A 45 -10.17 -5.90 5.35
CA GLN A 45 -11.35 -6.67 5.74
C GLN A 45 -11.60 -6.64 7.25
N LYS A 46 -10.53 -6.66 8.05
CA LYS A 46 -10.56 -6.53 9.51
C LYS A 46 -9.33 -5.76 9.97
N GLY A 47 -9.50 -4.73 10.79
CA GLY A 47 -8.36 -4.01 11.31
C GLY A 47 -8.71 -2.93 12.31
N ARG A 48 -7.70 -2.51 13.08
CA ARG A 48 -7.83 -1.44 14.06
C ARG A 48 -6.50 -0.72 14.20
N CYS A 49 -6.55 0.59 14.42
CA CYS A 49 -5.40 1.42 14.80
C CYS A 49 -5.80 2.27 16.00
N ASP A 50 -5.10 2.10 17.14
CA ASP A 50 -5.33 2.85 18.39
C ASP A 50 -6.82 2.98 18.81
N GLY A 51 -7.58 1.89 18.67
CA GLY A 51 -9.01 1.86 19.01
C GLY A 51 -9.95 2.13 17.83
N VAL A 52 -9.48 2.78 16.77
CA VAL A 52 -10.27 3.15 15.59
C VAL A 52 -10.38 1.96 14.63
N SER A 53 -11.61 1.55 14.30
CA SER A 53 -11.85 0.49 13.30
C SER A 53 -11.39 0.95 11.92
N LEU A 54 -10.70 0.06 11.21
CA LEU A 54 -10.30 0.26 9.82
C LEU A 54 -10.96 -0.76 8.88
N ALA A 55 -11.90 -1.57 9.36
CA ALA A 55 -12.62 -2.52 8.53
C ALA A 55 -13.39 -1.78 7.41
N GLY A 56 -13.33 -2.29 6.19
CA GLY A 56 -13.92 -1.69 5.00
C GLY A 56 -13.05 -0.60 4.34
N LEU A 57 -12.00 -0.11 5.01
CA LEU A 57 -11.14 0.94 4.45
C LEU A 57 -10.38 0.42 3.22
N ILE A 58 -10.43 1.20 2.14
CA ILE A 58 -9.58 1.03 0.97
C ILE A 58 -8.60 2.19 0.92
N PHE A 59 -7.30 1.90 0.79
CA PHE A 59 -6.30 2.94 0.59
C PHE A 59 -5.18 2.44 -0.33
N GLY A 60 -4.63 3.34 -1.13
CA GLY A 60 -3.56 3.09 -2.08
C GLY A 60 -2.35 3.95 -1.78
N TRP A 61 -1.15 3.36 -1.82
CA TRP A 61 0.11 4.08 -1.81
C TRP A 61 0.82 3.84 -3.14
N PHE A 62 1.28 4.90 -3.78
CA PHE A 62 2.02 4.86 -5.04
C PHE A 62 3.30 5.67 -4.90
N GLY A 63 4.36 5.23 -5.56
CA GLY A 63 5.66 5.86 -5.49
C GLY A 63 6.38 5.88 -6.83
N HIS A 64 7.09 6.97 -7.06
CA HIS A 64 8.13 7.11 -8.08
C HIS A 64 9.46 7.35 -7.37
N ALA A 65 10.51 6.61 -7.75
CA ALA A 65 11.87 6.86 -7.30
C ALA A 65 12.86 6.71 -8.47
N PRO A 66 13.94 7.51 -8.54
CA PRO A 66 14.93 7.45 -9.62
C PRO A 66 15.85 6.21 -9.55
N GLY A 67 15.55 5.25 -8.68
CA GLY A 67 16.35 4.06 -8.40
C GLY A 67 15.59 3.09 -7.49
N PRO A 68 16.31 2.19 -6.79
CA PRO A 68 15.69 1.28 -5.83
C PRO A 68 14.95 2.05 -4.71
N ILE A 69 13.69 1.68 -4.47
CA ILE A 69 12.81 2.40 -3.53
C ILE A 69 13.38 2.50 -2.11
N HIS A 70 14.12 1.49 -1.65
CA HIS A 70 14.73 1.46 -0.32
C HIS A 70 15.91 2.45 -0.15
N LEU A 71 16.40 3.03 -1.25
CA LEU A 71 17.43 4.08 -1.22
C LEU A 71 16.85 5.50 -1.13
N GLY A 72 15.52 5.65 -1.12
CA GLY A 72 14.85 6.94 -0.92
C GLY A 72 14.62 7.74 -2.21
N ASN A 73 14.55 9.07 -2.09
CA ASN A 73 14.17 10.00 -3.16
C ASN A 73 12.80 9.68 -3.80
N ILE A 74 11.86 9.27 -2.94
CA ILE A 74 10.54 8.83 -3.36
C ILE A 74 9.60 10.04 -3.43
N THR A 75 8.96 10.24 -4.58
CA THR A 75 7.74 11.04 -4.69
C THR A 75 6.56 10.11 -4.54
N SER A 76 5.71 10.33 -3.54
CA SER A 76 4.60 9.42 -3.21
C SER A 76 3.23 10.07 -3.27
N LEU A 77 2.24 9.28 -3.67
CA LEU A 77 0.82 9.61 -3.60
C LEU A 77 0.12 8.61 -2.66
N LEU A 78 -0.60 9.13 -1.67
CA LEU A 78 -1.50 8.36 -0.82
C LEU A 78 -2.93 8.69 -1.22
N CYS A 79 -3.68 7.67 -1.65
CA CYS A 79 -5.10 7.75 -1.91
C CYS A 79 -5.83 7.03 -0.79
N VAL A 80 -6.80 7.69 -0.17
CA VAL A 80 -7.65 7.09 0.85
C VAL A 80 -9.08 7.18 0.35
N ASP A 81 -9.79 6.05 0.29
CA ASP A 81 -11.19 6.06 -0.08
C ASP A 81 -12.00 6.80 1.01
N GLU A 82 -12.79 7.77 0.57
CA GLU A 82 -13.69 8.56 1.43
C GLU A 82 -15.01 7.82 1.68
N SER A 83 -15.27 6.73 0.95
CA SER A 83 -16.50 5.97 1.06
C SER A 83 -16.67 5.44 2.49
N PRO A 84 -17.87 5.58 3.10
CA PRO A 84 -18.13 4.98 4.40
C PRO A 84 -17.91 3.46 4.30
N SER A 85 -17.21 2.90 5.28
CA SER A 85 -16.78 1.50 5.38
C SER A 85 -17.86 0.43 5.10
N ASP A 86 -19.13 0.82 5.11
CA ASP A 86 -20.30 -0.03 4.89
C ASP A 86 -20.71 -0.20 3.41
N SER A 87 -20.07 0.51 2.46
CA SER A 87 -20.49 0.52 1.05
C SER A 87 -19.73 -0.42 0.11
N VAL A 88 -18.74 -1.20 0.60
CA VAL A 88 -18.00 -2.15 -0.25
C VAL A 88 -18.88 -3.34 -0.62
N ARG A 89 -19.66 -3.17 -1.69
CA ARG A 89 -20.55 -4.18 -2.25
C ARG A 89 -19.70 -5.22 -2.97
N HIS A 90 -19.68 -6.45 -2.45
CA HIS A 90 -19.11 -7.60 -3.16
C HIS A 90 -19.99 -7.94 -4.38
N GLU A 91 -19.77 -7.28 -5.52
CA GLU A 91 -20.29 -7.74 -6.81
C GLU A 91 -19.49 -8.99 -7.19
N LYS A 92 -20.00 -10.17 -6.83
CA LYS A 92 -19.49 -11.44 -7.36
C LYS A 92 -19.83 -11.47 -8.85
N ARG A 93 -18.81 -11.45 -9.71
CA ARG A 93 -18.95 -11.78 -11.12
C ARG A 93 -18.75 -13.27 -11.36
#